data_AF-Q9XUI1-F1
#
_entry.id   AF-Q9XUI1-F1
#
_cell.length_a   1.000
_cell.length_b   1.000
_cell.length_c   1.000
_cell.angle_alpha   90.00
_cell.angle_beta   90.00
_cell.angle_gamma   90.00
#
_symmetry.space_group_name_H-M   'P 1'
#
loop_
_entity.id
_entity.type
_entity.pdbx_description
1 polymer ?
#
loop_
_entity_poly.entity_id
_entity_poly.type
_entity_poly.pdbx_seq_one_letter_code
_entity_poly.pdbx_strand_id
1 'polypeptide(L)'
;MVKLILLTVLVIGATNAMFFIPSKVSCDDKNGGGETNGGCGAGWRRLNRPSGGWCIRVFEGVLTQADAEAKCKSRGATLSGLKNAEEARIIADMALPVLNRDSGSVWIGARRTDACMTKSITSDCTATNSFTWTDGSTSGTAGFVWDSRQPDNDYKKQPCVILLSSKTPETPVSVKNRPWLPRMIDDVACSLDPAEGSARIVAGYVCGKKSSQ
;
A
#
# COMPACT_ATOMS: atom_id res chain seq x y z
N MET A 1 30.80 59.49 -11.45
CA MET A 1 31.42 60.20 -10.31
C MET A 1 30.90 59.59 -9.02
N VAL A 2 31.78 59.51 -8.01
CA VAL A 2 31.56 59.08 -6.61
C VAL A 2 31.42 57.56 -6.37
N LYS A 3 32.59 56.94 -6.15
CA LYS A 3 32.82 55.69 -5.42
C LYS A 3 32.52 55.90 -3.93
N LEU A 4 31.90 54.93 -3.26
CA LEU A 4 32.02 54.78 -1.81
C LEU A 4 32.42 53.34 -1.50
N ILE A 5 33.60 53.22 -0.90
CA ILE A 5 34.30 52.00 -0.53
C ILE A 5 34.44 52.00 1.00
N LEU A 6 34.47 50.78 1.57
CA LEU A 6 35.07 50.38 2.85
C LEU A 6 34.18 50.48 4.11
N LEU A 7 33.91 49.33 4.73
CA LEU A 7 34.66 48.92 5.93
C LEU A 7 34.46 47.40 6.21
N THR A 8 35.53 46.64 6.06
CA THR A 8 35.67 45.24 6.49
C THR A 8 36.02 45.17 7.97
N VAL A 9 35.24 44.42 8.76
CA VAL A 9 35.58 44.03 10.13
C VAL A 9 36.07 42.58 10.13
N LEU A 10 37.33 42.42 10.54
CA LEU A 10 38.02 41.16 10.75
C LEU A 10 37.73 40.66 12.16
N VAL A 11 37.14 39.47 12.33
CA VAL A 11 37.05 38.79 13.62
C VAL A 11 37.79 37.48 13.53
N ILE A 12 38.93 37.40 14.23
CA ILE A 12 39.75 36.22 14.40
C ILE A 12 39.25 35.51 15.66
N GLY A 13 38.74 34.28 15.52
CA GLY A 13 38.36 33.41 16.62
C GLY A 13 38.96 32.03 16.43
N ALA A 14 39.97 31.71 17.24
CA ALA A 14 40.57 30.38 17.33
C ALA A 14 39.70 29.45 18.17
N THR A 15 39.57 28.18 17.78
CA THR A 15 39.99 26.99 18.56
C THR A 15 39.33 25.69 18.08
N ASN A 16 40.13 24.61 18.18
CA ASN A 16 39.78 23.19 18.28
C ASN A 16 39.46 22.41 17.00
N ALA A 17 40.54 21.84 16.46
CA ALA A 17 40.51 20.72 15.53
C ALA A 17 39.85 19.49 16.19
N MET A 18 38.64 19.14 15.76
CA MET A 18 38.08 17.82 15.98
C MET A 18 38.47 16.92 14.81
N PHE A 19 39.32 15.94 15.11
CA PHE A 19 39.62 14.83 14.22
C PHE A 19 38.36 14.00 13.99
N PHE A 20 37.84 14.01 12.75
CA PHE A 20 36.83 13.07 12.29
C PHE A 20 37.48 11.70 12.10
N ILE A 21 37.26 10.81 13.07
CA ILE A 21 37.55 9.38 12.93
C ILE A 21 36.33 8.75 12.23
N PRO A 22 36.48 8.14 11.04
CA PRO A 22 35.40 7.41 10.41
C PRO A 22 35.18 6.11 11.21
N SER A 23 34.05 6.03 11.92
CA SER A 23 33.61 4.79 12.55
C SER A 23 33.36 3.75 11.47
N LYS A 24 34.16 2.67 11.51
CA LYS A 24 33.95 1.46 10.74
C LYS A 24 32.55 0.92 11.05
N VAL A 25 31.69 0.86 10.04
CA VAL A 25 30.47 0.06 10.07
C VAL A 25 30.91 -1.40 10.09
N SER A 26 30.87 -2.01 11.28
CA SER A 26 30.98 -3.46 11.45
C SER A 26 29.57 -4.03 11.38
N CYS A 27 29.28 -4.81 10.35
CA CYS A 27 28.02 -5.54 10.21
C CYS A 27 28.11 -6.81 11.06
N ASP A 28 27.94 -6.68 12.38
CA ASP A 28 27.79 -7.81 13.29
C ASP A 28 26.31 -7.96 13.67
N ASP A 29 25.53 -8.61 12.80
CA ASP A 29 24.14 -8.99 13.04
C ASP A 29 24.03 -10.16 14.05
N LYS A 30 24.36 -9.91 15.32
CA LYS A 30 24.03 -10.82 16.45
C LYS A 30 23.81 -10.07 17.77
N ASN A 31 22.65 -9.41 17.91
CA ASN A 31 21.86 -9.19 19.15
C ASN A 31 21.05 -7.89 19.03
N GLY A 32 19.77 -8.00 18.70
CA GLY A 32 18.81 -6.88 18.74
C GLY A 32 17.48 -7.40 19.26
N GLY A 33 17.15 -7.06 20.51
CA GLY A 33 15.96 -7.53 21.20
C GLY A 33 14.68 -7.34 20.40
N GLY A 34 13.86 -8.39 20.37
CA GLY A 34 12.53 -8.33 19.78
C GLY A 34 11.65 -7.38 20.57
N GLU A 35 11.61 -6.11 20.16
CA GLU A 35 10.53 -5.22 20.54
C GLU A 35 9.21 -5.86 20.13
N THR A 36 8.30 -5.97 21.09
CA THR A 36 6.99 -6.57 20.94
C THR A 36 6.17 -5.77 19.93
N ASN A 37 6.32 -6.08 18.64
CA ASN A 37 5.48 -5.55 17.55
C ASN A 37 4.07 -6.17 17.61
N GLY A 38 3.48 -6.22 18.80
CA GLY A 38 2.22 -6.87 19.18
C GLY A 38 2.00 -8.26 18.58
N GLY A 39 3.06 -9.06 18.43
CA GLY A 39 2.99 -10.40 17.84
C GLY A 39 3.11 -10.50 16.31
N CYS A 40 3.58 -9.46 15.61
CA CYS A 40 3.68 -9.48 14.13
C CYS A 40 5.04 -9.87 13.54
N GLY A 41 6.08 -9.97 14.35
CA GLY A 41 7.44 -10.21 13.87
C GLY A 41 8.02 -9.02 13.11
N ALA A 42 9.32 -9.08 12.81
CA ALA A 42 10.04 -7.98 12.17
C ALA A 42 9.53 -7.68 10.75
N GLY A 43 9.39 -6.39 10.43
CA GLY A 43 8.98 -5.90 9.11
C GLY A 43 7.48 -6.05 8.78
N TRP A 44 6.67 -6.59 9.68
CA TRP A 44 5.21 -6.57 9.57
C TRP A 44 4.66 -5.42 10.40
N ARG A 45 3.51 -4.85 10.04
CA ARG A 45 2.80 -3.85 10.85
C ARG A 45 1.57 -4.48 11.47
N ARG A 46 1.35 -4.25 12.76
CA ARG A 46 0.12 -4.66 13.44
C ARG A 46 -1.03 -3.71 13.16
N LEU A 47 -2.18 -4.26 12.82
CA LEU A 47 -3.49 -3.64 12.80
C LEU A 47 -4.37 -4.34 13.84
N ASN A 48 -5.30 -3.60 14.42
CA ASN A 48 -6.28 -4.16 15.36
C ASN A 48 -7.62 -4.34 14.64
N ARG A 49 -8.12 -5.58 14.60
CA ARG A 49 -9.43 -5.91 14.05
C ARG A 49 -10.31 -6.52 15.15
N PRO A 50 -11.63 -6.58 14.96
CA PRO A 50 -12.52 -7.32 15.87
C PRO A 50 -12.14 -8.81 15.99
N SER A 51 -11.48 -9.38 14.98
CA SER A 51 -10.97 -10.75 14.97
C SER A 51 -9.63 -10.94 15.71
N GLY A 52 -9.03 -9.87 16.23
CA GLY A 52 -7.74 -9.87 16.91
C GLY A 52 -6.66 -9.04 16.20
N GLY A 53 -5.41 -9.23 16.61
CA GLY A 53 -4.27 -8.59 15.94
C GLY A 53 -4.05 -9.17 14.53
N TRP A 54 -3.81 -8.29 13.57
CA TRP A 54 -3.58 -8.64 12.17
C TRP A 54 -2.28 -8.00 11.67
N CYS A 55 -1.38 -8.82 11.18
CA CYS A 55 -0.03 -8.45 10.80
C CYS A 55 0.03 -8.31 9.29
N ILE A 56 0.23 -7.09 8.80
CA ILE A 56 0.29 -6.77 7.38
C ILE A 56 1.70 -6.43 6.91
N ARG A 57 2.00 -6.73 5.65
CA ARG A 57 3.21 -6.27 4.97
C ARG A 57 2.94 -6.10 3.49
N VAL A 58 3.39 -4.99 2.93
CA VAL A 58 3.37 -4.75 1.48
C VAL A 58 4.65 -5.30 0.86
N PHE A 59 4.52 -5.93 -0.29
CA PHE A 59 5.61 -6.44 -1.10
C PHE A 59 5.50 -5.89 -2.52
N GLU A 60 6.65 -5.69 -3.15
CA GLU A 60 6.75 -5.37 -4.57
C GLU A 60 6.51 -6.63 -5.41
N GLY A 61 5.91 -6.45 -6.59
CA GLY A 61 5.80 -7.48 -7.60
C GLY A 61 4.70 -7.16 -8.61
N VAL A 62 5.06 -7.16 -9.89
CA VAL A 62 4.11 -7.14 -11.01
C VAL A 62 3.64 -8.58 -11.23
N LEU A 63 2.50 -8.93 -10.64
CA LEU A 63 1.99 -10.28 -10.56
C LEU A 63 0.51 -10.33 -10.93
N THR A 64 0.01 -11.49 -11.33
CA THR A 64 -1.44 -11.76 -11.26
C THR A 64 -1.89 -11.77 -9.79
N GLN A 65 -3.18 -11.55 -9.55
CA GLN A 65 -3.71 -11.64 -8.17
C GLN A 65 -3.46 -13.04 -7.57
N ALA A 66 -3.59 -14.10 -8.38
CA ALA A 66 -3.38 -15.47 -7.93
C ALA A 66 -1.91 -15.73 -7.55
N ASP A 67 -0.96 -15.21 -8.31
CA ASP A 67 0.47 -15.32 -7.97
C ASP A 67 0.82 -14.50 -6.73
N ALA A 68 0.23 -13.31 -6.57
CA ALA A 68 0.38 -12.50 -5.36
C ALA A 68 -0.15 -13.25 -4.12
N GLU A 69 -1.31 -13.91 -4.23
CA GLU A 69 -1.84 -14.79 -3.19
C GLU A 69 -0.89 -15.94 -2.88
N ALA A 70 -0.31 -16.59 -3.90
CA ALA A 70 0.67 -17.65 -3.72
C ALA A 70 1.92 -17.15 -2.97
N LYS A 71 2.39 -15.93 -3.26
CA LYS A 71 3.51 -15.29 -2.54
C LYS A 71 3.15 -14.97 -1.08
N CYS A 72 1.90 -14.60 -0.78
CA CYS A 72 1.46 -14.45 0.61
C CYS A 72 1.42 -15.80 1.33
N LYS A 73 0.87 -16.84 0.70
CA LYS A 73 0.81 -18.20 1.25
C LYS A 73 2.18 -18.76 1.57
N SER A 74 3.19 -18.51 0.72
CA SER A 74 4.58 -18.92 0.98
C SER A 74 5.21 -18.28 2.23
N ARG A 75 4.53 -17.32 2.87
CA ARG A 75 4.96 -16.61 4.10
C ARG A 75 4.03 -16.85 5.29
N GLY A 76 3.15 -17.86 5.20
CA GLY A 76 2.13 -18.14 6.21
C GLY A 76 1.09 -17.02 6.32
N ALA A 77 0.81 -16.35 5.21
CA ALA A 77 -0.13 -15.24 5.09
C ALA A 77 -1.09 -15.47 3.92
N THR A 78 -1.99 -14.52 3.70
CA THR A 78 -2.89 -14.44 2.53
C THR A 78 -2.98 -12.97 2.10
N LEU A 79 -3.47 -12.65 0.90
CA LEU A 79 -3.77 -11.27 0.54
C LEU A 79 -4.72 -10.66 1.57
N SER A 80 -4.36 -9.52 2.14
CA SER A 80 -5.14 -8.89 3.20
C SER A 80 -6.35 -8.15 2.63
N GLY A 81 -7.51 -8.28 3.25
CA GLY A 81 -8.64 -7.38 3.05
C GLY A 81 -8.44 -6.03 3.76
N LEU A 82 -9.45 -5.16 3.67
CA LEU A 82 -9.46 -3.84 4.31
C LEU A 82 -10.62 -3.76 5.31
N LYS A 83 -10.34 -3.50 6.59
CA LYS A 83 -11.40 -3.39 7.60
C LYS A 83 -12.22 -2.11 7.44
N ASN A 84 -11.58 -1.01 7.07
CA ASN A 84 -12.15 0.33 6.95
C ASN A 84 -11.23 1.24 6.12
N ALA A 85 -11.67 2.48 5.89
CA ALA A 85 -10.90 3.50 5.17
C ALA A 85 -9.52 3.79 5.81
N GLU A 86 -9.41 3.69 7.13
CA GLU A 86 -8.14 3.95 7.83
C GLU A 86 -7.10 2.85 7.55
N GLU A 87 -7.50 1.57 7.50
CA GLU A 87 -6.60 0.51 7.04
C GLU A 87 -6.18 0.71 5.58
N ALA A 88 -7.09 1.17 4.71
CA ALA A 88 -6.77 1.50 3.32
C ALA A 88 -5.71 2.61 3.24
N ARG A 89 -5.87 3.68 4.02
CA ARG A 89 -4.89 4.77 4.13
C ARG A 89 -3.52 4.25 4.58
N ILE A 90 -3.48 3.46 5.65
CA ILE A 90 -2.25 2.89 6.20
C ILE A 90 -1.53 2.03 5.17
N ILE A 91 -2.24 1.12 4.50
CA ILE A 91 -1.66 0.22 3.49
C ILE A 91 -1.19 1.03 2.28
N ALA A 92 -1.96 2.02 1.84
CA ALA A 92 -1.60 2.86 0.73
C ALA A 92 -0.29 3.63 1.00
N ASP A 93 -0.16 4.21 2.20
CA ASP A 93 1.04 4.92 2.64
C ASP A 93 2.25 3.96 2.76
N MET A 94 2.03 2.72 3.23
CA MET A 94 3.08 1.68 3.30
C MET A 94 3.56 1.20 1.93
N ALA A 95 2.70 1.26 0.90
CA ALA A 95 3.04 0.74 -0.41
C ALA A 95 4.03 1.63 -1.16
N LEU A 96 3.92 2.96 -1.09
CA LEU A 96 4.76 3.88 -1.87
C LEU A 96 6.27 3.63 -1.78
N PRO A 97 6.89 3.49 -0.60
CA PRO A 97 8.33 3.19 -0.53
C PRO A 97 8.67 1.80 -1.07
N VAL A 98 7.74 0.84 -1.01
CA VAL A 98 7.93 -0.52 -1.54
C VAL A 98 7.82 -0.55 -3.06
N LEU A 99 6.89 0.23 -3.63
CA LEU A 99 6.69 0.31 -5.08
C LEU A 99 7.78 1.13 -5.78
N ASN A 100 8.53 1.96 -5.03
CA ASN A 100 9.55 2.87 -5.54
C ASN A 100 9.05 3.78 -6.69
N ARG A 101 7.83 4.31 -6.55
CA ARG A 101 7.14 5.13 -7.56
C ARG A 101 6.36 6.27 -6.90
N ASP A 102 5.98 7.26 -7.70
CA ASP A 102 5.11 8.36 -7.22
C ASP A 102 3.67 7.91 -7.00
N SER A 103 3.24 6.91 -7.77
CA SER A 103 1.93 6.26 -7.64
C SER A 103 1.98 4.83 -8.19
N GLY A 104 1.03 4.03 -7.75
CA GLY A 104 0.86 2.63 -8.15
C GLY A 104 -0.14 1.95 -7.24
N SER A 105 -0.56 0.75 -7.64
CA SER A 105 -1.60 0.01 -6.94
C SER A 105 -1.04 -1.28 -6.34
N VAL A 106 -1.73 -1.78 -5.31
CA VAL A 106 -1.45 -3.09 -4.70
C VAL A 106 -2.66 -4.01 -4.80
N TRP A 107 -2.42 -5.30 -5.03
CA TRP A 107 -3.45 -6.32 -4.86
C TRP A 107 -3.89 -6.43 -3.41
N ILE A 108 -5.20 -6.52 -3.19
CA ILE A 108 -5.82 -6.81 -1.89
C ILE A 108 -6.66 -8.08 -1.94
N GLY A 109 -6.96 -8.64 -0.76
CA GLY A 109 -7.70 -9.89 -0.58
C GLY A 109 -9.20 -9.71 -0.68
N ALA A 110 -9.71 -9.47 -1.89
CA ALA A 110 -11.14 -9.43 -2.18
C ALA A 110 -11.48 -10.12 -3.50
N ARG A 111 -12.68 -10.70 -3.57
CA ARG A 111 -13.18 -11.40 -4.76
C ARG A 111 -14.63 -11.06 -5.03
N ARG A 112 -14.98 -10.82 -6.30
CA ARG A 112 -16.37 -10.65 -6.73
C ARG A 112 -17.17 -11.92 -6.42
N THR A 113 -18.35 -11.78 -5.85
CA THR A 113 -19.20 -12.91 -5.47
C THR A 113 -19.78 -13.60 -6.71
N ASP A 114 -20.06 -14.89 -6.62
CA ASP A 114 -20.60 -15.67 -7.75
C ASP A 114 -21.94 -15.09 -8.24
N ALA A 115 -22.80 -14.64 -7.31
CA ALA A 115 -24.09 -14.02 -7.62
C ALA A 115 -23.97 -12.70 -8.43
N CYS A 116 -22.82 -12.02 -8.32
CA CYS A 116 -22.56 -10.73 -8.96
C CYS A 116 -21.47 -10.80 -10.05
N MET A 117 -20.99 -12.00 -10.39
CA MET A 117 -19.86 -12.21 -11.29
C MET A 117 -20.07 -11.56 -12.67
N THR A 118 -21.28 -11.69 -13.23
CA THR A 118 -21.65 -11.19 -14.56
C THR A 118 -22.47 -9.88 -14.51
N LYS A 119 -22.59 -9.26 -13.34
CA LYS A 119 -23.43 -8.08 -13.11
C LYS A 119 -22.58 -6.84 -12.82
N SER A 120 -22.98 -5.69 -13.37
CA SER A 120 -22.55 -4.39 -12.82
C SER A 120 -23.37 -4.08 -11.57
N ILE A 121 -23.21 -2.87 -11.03
CA ILE A 121 -24.07 -2.40 -9.96
C ILE A 121 -25.55 -2.40 -10.38
N THR A 122 -26.37 -3.01 -9.56
CA THR A 122 -27.83 -3.16 -9.68
C THR A 122 -28.44 -3.04 -8.28
N SER A 123 -29.76 -3.20 -8.15
CA SER A 123 -30.42 -3.34 -6.84
C SER A 123 -29.92 -4.54 -6.04
N ASP A 124 -29.59 -5.65 -6.73
CA ASP A 124 -29.20 -6.91 -6.08
C ASP A 124 -27.69 -6.97 -5.83
N CYS A 125 -26.89 -6.41 -6.74
CA CYS A 125 -25.43 -6.33 -6.66
C CYS A 125 -25.03 -4.88 -6.42
N THR A 126 -24.78 -4.53 -5.17
CA THR A 126 -24.40 -3.20 -4.72
C THR A 126 -22.89 -3.10 -4.54
N ALA A 127 -22.40 -1.88 -4.32
CA ALA A 127 -20.99 -1.63 -4.02
C ALA A 127 -20.51 -2.37 -2.75
N THR A 128 -21.40 -2.74 -1.84
CA THR A 128 -21.03 -3.37 -0.56
C THR A 128 -21.23 -4.88 -0.52
N ASN A 129 -21.94 -5.48 -1.47
CA ASN A 129 -22.18 -6.93 -1.50
C ASN A 129 -21.64 -7.64 -2.77
N SER A 130 -21.20 -6.88 -3.78
CA SER A 130 -20.66 -7.47 -5.01
C SER A 130 -19.32 -8.18 -4.79
N PHE A 131 -18.63 -7.89 -3.70
CA PHE A 131 -17.35 -8.49 -3.32
C PHE A 131 -17.38 -9.02 -1.89
N THR A 132 -16.53 -10.00 -1.62
CA THR A 132 -16.24 -10.52 -0.28
C THR A 132 -14.73 -10.50 -0.02
N TRP A 133 -14.35 -10.32 1.24
CA TRP A 133 -12.96 -10.44 1.67
C TRP A 133 -12.52 -11.91 1.68
N THR A 134 -11.29 -12.19 1.26
CA THR A 134 -10.76 -13.56 1.14
C THR A 134 -9.82 -13.96 2.28
N ASP A 135 -9.44 -13.01 3.14
CA ASP A 135 -8.38 -13.19 4.14
C ASP A 135 -8.82 -13.93 5.42
N GLY A 136 -10.12 -14.22 5.56
CA GLY A 136 -10.71 -14.85 6.74
C GLY A 136 -10.61 -14.03 8.04
N SER A 137 -10.16 -12.78 7.97
CA SER A 137 -9.90 -11.90 9.11
C SER A 137 -10.74 -10.63 9.07
N THR A 138 -10.92 -10.08 7.87
CA THR A 138 -11.71 -8.87 7.63
C THR A 138 -13.20 -9.18 7.73
N SER A 139 -13.92 -8.40 8.52
CA SER A 139 -15.38 -8.50 8.69
C SER A 139 -16.06 -7.19 8.31
N GLY A 140 -17.30 -7.30 7.81
CA GLY A 140 -18.10 -6.15 7.38
C GLY A 140 -17.62 -5.53 6.06
N THR A 141 -18.22 -4.41 5.68
CA THR A 141 -18.09 -3.81 4.34
C THR A 141 -17.47 -2.42 4.35
N ALA A 142 -17.06 -1.90 5.52
CA ALA A 142 -16.55 -0.53 5.67
C ALA A 142 -15.22 -0.26 4.95
N GLY A 143 -14.48 -1.29 4.54
CA GLY A 143 -13.27 -1.14 3.72
C GLY A 143 -13.55 -1.12 2.20
N PHE A 144 -14.79 -1.35 1.77
CA PHE A 144 -15.20 -1.23 0.37
C PHE A 144 -15.46 0.24 0.01
N VAL A 145 -14.39 1.05 0.08
CA VAL A 145 -14.41 2.49 -0.26
C VAL A 145 -13.94 2.66 -1.70
N TRP A 146 -14.90 2.54 -2.60
CA TRP A 146 -14.66 2.55 -4.03
C TRP A 146 -14.34 3.94 -4.57
N ASP A 147 -13.52 3.97 -5.62
CA ASP A 147 -13.38 5.16 -6.45
C ASP A 147 -14.73 5.53 -7.10
N SER A 148 -14.82 6.74 -7.64
CA SER A 148 -16.02 7.22 -8.32
C SER A 148 -16.41 6.26 -9.45
N ARG A 149 -17.67 5.82 -9.43
CA ARG A 149 -18.26 4.86 -10.39
C ARG A 149 -17.71 3.43 -10.27
N GLN A 150 -17.12 3.04 -9.14
CA GLN A 150 -16.68 1.67 -8.88
C GLN A 150 -17.54 0.99 -7.80
N PRO A 151 -17.64 -0.35 -7.79
CA PRO A 151 -17.08 -1.27 -8.79
C PRO A 151 -17.98 -1.39 -10.02
N ASP A 152 -17.47 -1.18 -11.23
CA ASP A 152 -18.30 -1.16 -12.45
C ASP A 152 -18.44 -2.52 -13.14
N ASN A 153 -17.54 -3.47 -12.86
CA ASN A 153 -17.44 -4.74 -13.57
C ASN A 153 -17.31 -4.56 -15.09
N ASP A 154 -16.41 -3.70 -15.54
CA ASP A 154 -16.16 -3.44 -16.95
C ASP A 154 -15.95 -4.75 -17.74
N TYR A 155 -16.61 -4.82 -18.90
CA TYR A 155 -16.72 -6.02 -19.75
C TYR A 155 -17.13 -7.32 -19.01
N LYS A 156 -17.69 -7.23 -17.79
CA LYS A 156 -17.99 -8.35 -16.89
C LYS A 156 -16.78 -9.22 -16.56
N LYS A 157 -15.59 -8.62 -16.50
CA LYS A 157 -14.31 -9.32 -16.37
C LYS A 157 -13.43 -8.76 -15.25
N GLN A 158 -14.01 -8.10 -14.26
CA GLN A 158 -13.26 -7.51 -13.15
C GLN A 158 -13.63 -8.13 -11.79
N PRO A 159 -13.11 -9.34 -11.50
CA PRO A 159 -13.46 -10.02 -10.27
C PRO A 159 -12.42 -9.83 -9.15
N CYS A 160 -11.36 -9.03 -9.36
CA CYS A 160 -10.32 -8.74 -8.38
C CYS A 160 -10.31 -7.25 -8.01
N VAL A 161 -9.68 -6.90 -6.89
CA VAL A 161 -9.66 -5.53 -6.36
C VAL A 161 -8.23 -5.07 -6.12
N ILE A 162 -7.98 -3.81 -6.43
CA ILE A 162 -6.72 -3.12 -6.15
C ILE A 162 -6.97 -1.91 -5.26
N LEU A 163 -5.94 -1.53 -4.49
CA LEU A 163 -5.89 -0.30 -3.72
C LEU A 163 -4.86 0.64 -4.35
N LEU A 164 -5.26 1.86 -4.67
CA LEU A 164 -4.37 2.86 -5.28
C LEU A 164 -3.57 3.64 -4.22
N SER A 165 -2.27 3.76 -4.43
CA SER A 165 -1.35 4.61 -3.65
C SER A 165 -0.80 5.75 -4.48
N SER A 166 -0.61 6.92 -3.86
CA SER A 166 0.06 8.08 -4.45
C SER A 166 0.75 8.93 -3.40
N LYS A 167 1.91 9.50 -3.74
CA LYS A 167 2.62 10.50 -2.91
C LYS A 167 1.81 11.79 -2.71
N THR A 168 0.83 12.05 -3.57
CA THR A 168 -0.10 13.18 -3.46
C THR A 168 -1.51 12.62 -3.17
N PRO A 169 -1.79 12.15 -1.94
CA PRO A 169 -3.00 11.38 -1.66
C PRO A 169 -4.31 12.15 -1.84
N GLU A 170 -4.25 13.48 -1.79
CA GLU A 170 -5.41 14.37 -1.97
C GLU A 170 -5.62 14.80 -3.43
N THR A 171 -4.69 14.47 -4.32
CA THR A 171 -4.74 14.85 -5.74
C THR A 171 -5.02 13.60 -6.58
N PRO A 172 -6.10 13.58 -7.39
CA PRO A 172 -6.36 12.47 -8.29
C PRO A 172 -5.18 12.21 -9.24
N VAL A 173 -4.87 10.93 -9.46
CA VAL A 173 -3.99 10.53 -10.56
C VAL A 173 -4.84 10.36 -11.82
N SER A 174 -4.42 10.94 -12.93
CA SER A 174 -5.15 10.84 -14.20
C SER A 174 -4.66 9.65 -15.01
N VAL A 175 -5.57 8.72 -15.35
CA VAL A 175 -5.30 7.60 -16.26
C VAL A 175 -6.38 7.57 -17.34
N LYS A 176 -5.97 7.63 -18.62
CA LYS A 176 -6.88 7.62 -19.78
C LYS A 176 -8.01 8.67 -19.66
N ASN A 177 -7.66 9.91 -19.28
CA ASN A 177 -8.60 11.02 -19.03
C ASN A 177 -9.63 10.77 -17.91
N ARG A 178 -9.44 9.74 -17.08
CA ARG A 178 -10.24 9.49 -15.87
C ARG A 178 -9.43 9.84 -14.62
N PRO A 179 -9.94 10.70 -13.73
CA PRO A 179 -9.31 10.94 -12.43
C PRO A 179 -9.57 9.75 -11.50
N TRP A 180 -8.55 9.33 -10.77
CA TRP A 180 -8.62 8.29 -9.76
C TRP A 180 -8.07 8.82 -8.43
N LEU A 181 -8.87 8.73 -7.38
CA LEU A 181 -8.50 9.17 -6.05
C LEU A 181 -7.60 8.11 -5.39
N PRO A 182 -6.43 8.51 -4.88
CA PRO A 182 -5.62 7.63 -4.04
C PRO A 182 -6.41 7.16 -2.80
N ARG A 183 -5.98 6.03 -2.23
CA ARG A 183 -6.60 5.36 -1.06
C ARG A 183 -8.02 4.81 -1.31
N MET A 184 -8.51 4.91 -2.53
CA MET A 184 -9.74 4.27 -2.98
C MET A 184 -9.43 2.95 -3.70
N ILE A 185 -10.43 2.07 -3.70
CA ILE A 185 -10.34 0.77 -4.39
C ILE A 185 -11.03 0.81 -5.76
N ASP A 186 -10.58 -0.09 -6.64
CA ASP A 186 -11.12 -0.31 -7.98
C ASP A 186 -11.22 -1.80 -8.23
N ASP A 187 -12.24 -2.24 -8.97
CA ASP A 187 -12.26 -3.60 -9.49
C ASP A 187 -11.59 -3.67 -10.85
N VAL A 188 -10.81 -4.74 -11.04
CA VAL A 188 -10.00 -4.94 -12.23
C VAL A 188 -9.97 -6.42 -12.60
N ALA A 189 -9.53 -6.70 -13.83
CA ALA A 189 -9.19 -8.06 -14.21
C ALA A 189 -8.06 -8.59 -13.32
N CYS A 190 -8.08 -9.88 -12.97
CA CYS A 190 -7.09 -10.47 -12.06
C CYS A 190 -5.70 -10.68 -12.65
N SER A 191 -5.58 -10.45 -13.95
CA SER A 191 -4.34 -10.42 -14.68
C SER A 191 -4.38 -9.16 -15.52
N LEU A 192 -3.41 -8.28 -15.28
CA LEU A 192 -3.25 -7.03 -16.02
C LEU A 192 -2.00 -7.10 -16.86
N ASP A 193 -1.89 -6.22 -17.84
CA ASP A 193 -0.70 -6.12 -18.66
C ASP A 193 0.49 -5.67 -17.78
N PRO A 194 1.55 -6.49 -17.61
CA PRO A 194 2.71 -6.10 -16.83
C PRO A 194 3.48 -4.92 -17.43
N ALA A 195 3.28 -4.63 -18.72
CA ALA A 195 3.86 -3.47 -19.40
C ALA A 195 3.05 -2.18 -19.20
N GLU A 196 1.97 -2.20 -18.40
CA GLU A 196 1.17 -1.01 -18.14
C GLU A 196 1.99 0.06 -17.38
N GLY A 197 2.55 1.04 -18.11
CA GLY A 197 3.28 2.17 -17.53
C GLY A 197 2.40 3.24 -16.85
N SER A 198 1.13 2.93 -16.52
CA SER A 198 0.19 3.91 -16.00
C SER A 198 0.51 4.30 -14.55
N ALA A 199 -0.02 5.44 -14.10
CA ALA A 199 0.02 5.87 -12.70
C ALA A 199 -0.71 4.89 -11.74
N ARG A 200 -1.47 3.93 -12.28
CA ARG A 200 -2.23 2.93 -11.53
C ARG A 200 -1.68 1.51 -11.67
N ILE A 201 -0.52 1.33 -12.30
CA ILE A 201 0.14 0.04 -12.45
C ILE A 201 0.06 -0.77 -11.15
N VAL A 202 -0.33 -2.04 -11.26
CA VAL A 202 -0.31 -2.94 -10.10
C VAL A 202 1.10 -3.50 -9.96
N ALA A 203 1.87 -2.90 -9.05
CA ALA A 203 3.28 -3.19 -8.84
C ALA A 203 3.57 -3.76 -7.45
N GLY A 204 2.54 -4.13 -6.70
CA GLY A 204 2.71 -4.76 -5.40
C GLY A 204 1.46 -5.46 -4.91
N TYR A 205 1.55 -5.95 -3.68
CA TYR A 205 0.49 -6.70 -3.03
C TYR A 205 0.64 -6.63 -1.51
N VAL A 206 -0.47 -6.65 -0.78
CA VAL A 206 -0.45 -6.64 0.70
C VAL A 206 -0.79 -8.02 1.23
N CYS A 207 0.13 -8.61 1.98
CA CYS A 207 -0.12 -9.85 2.71
C CYS A 207 -0.54 -9.56 4.14
N GLY A 208 -1.37 -10.43 4.71
CA GLY A 208 -1.85 -10.38 6.08
C GLY A 208 -1.87 -11.76 6.76
N LYS A 209 -1.61 -11.80 8.07
CA LYS A 209 -1.73 -12.99 8.91
C LYS A 209 -2.10 -12.63 10.35
N LYS A 210 -2.64 -13.56 11.13
CA LYS A 210 -2.97 -13.32 12.55
C LYS A 210 -1.70 -13.03 13.36
N SER A 211 -1.81 -12.17 14.38
CA SER A 211 -0.74 -12.00 15.38
C SER A 211 -0.52 -13.27 16.17
N SER A 212 0.72 -13.46 16.65
CA SER A 212 1.06 -14.54 17.58
C SER A 212 0.62 -14.28 19.03
N GLN A 213 0.05 -13.10 19.29
CA GLN A 213 -0.54 -12.68 20.57
C GLN A 213 -2.06 -12.67 20.46
#